data_AF-A0A966I8W5-F1
#
_entry.id   AF-A0A966I8W5-F1
#
_cell.length_a   1.000
_cell.length_b   1.000
_cell.length_c   1.000
_cell.angle_alpha   90.00
_cell.angle_beta   90.00
_cell.angle_gamma   90.00
#
_symmetry.space_group_name_H-M   'P 1'
#
loop_
_entity.id
_entity.type
_entity.pdbx_description
1 polymer ?
#
loop_
_entity_poly.entity_id
_entity_poly.type
_entity_poly.pdbx_seq_one_letter_code
_entity_poly.pdbx_strand_id
1 'polypeptide(L)'
;QNLPPINQDKSLVGDVSFVTDGTIQLHLTPKDITNSFRSGHVVNPLERGHIAYRTDDIEAFMAHLENCGVPYSDWGSDAVKGWHQIFFYDPIGNVIEVHQVLPDDKN
;
A
#
# COMPACT_ATOMS: atom_id res chain seq x y z
N GLN A 1 -17.01 0.53 10.54
CA GLN A 1 -16.35 0.78 9.24
C GLN A 1 -16.21 -0.56 8.53
N ASN A 2 -16.42 -0.60 7.21
CA ASN A 2 -16.25 -1.83 6.44
C ASN A 2 -14.77 -2.06 6.16
N LEU A 3 -14.32 -3.31 6.28
CA LEU A 3 -12.96 -3.70 5.90
C LEU A 3 -12.80 -3.56 4.38
N PRO A 4 -11.62 -3.16 3.88
CA PRO A 4 -11.42 -3.01 2.45
C PRO A 4 -11.47 -4.36 1.73
N PRO A 5 -11.96 -4.38 0.48
CA PRO A 5 -11.92 -5.58 -0.34
C PRO A 5 -10.47 -5.88 -0.75
N ILE A 6 -9.98 -7.09 -0.46
CA ILE A 6 -8.66 -7.55 -0.91
C ILE A 6 -8.75 -7.90 -2.39
N ASN A 7 -7.71 -7.56 -3.16
CA ASN A 7 -7.59 -8.09 -4.50
C ASN A 7 -7.33 -9.61 -4.43
N GLN A 8 -8.27 -10.43 -4.88
CA GLN A 8 -8.16 -11.89 -4.83
C GLN A 8 -7.15 -12.46 -5.85
N ASP A 9 -6.59 -11.63 -6.73
CA ASP A 9 -5.38 -11.99 -7.47
C ASP A 9 -4.20 -12.11 -6.49
N LYS A 10 -4.08 -13.31 -5.92
CA LYS A 10 -3.12 -13.70 -4.89
C LYS A 10 -1.65 -13.45 -5.24
N SER A 11 -1.36 -13.07 -6.48
CA SER A 11 0.00 -12.87 -6.99
C SER A 11 0.68 -11.62 -6.41
N LEU A 12 -0.06 -10.64 -5.88
CA LEU A 12 0.47 -9.31 -5.57
C LEU A 12 0.67 -9.04 -4.07
N VAL A 13 -0.18 -9.54 -3.18
CA VAL A 13 -0.16 -9.17 -1.73
C VAL A 13 -0.25 -10.35 -0.76
N GLY A 14 -0.44 -11.58 -1.26
CA GLY A 14 -0.61 -12.77 -0.43
C GLY A 14 -1.95 -12.79 0.33
N ASP A 15 -2.11 -13.76 1.25
CA ASP A 15 -3.30 -13.86 2.10
C ASP A 15 -3.22 -12.81 3.23
N VAL A 16 -4.09 -11.78 3.19
CA VAL A 16 -4.14 -10.69 4.18
C VAL A 16 -5.38 -10.83 5.07
N SER A 17 -5.22 -10.57 6.37
CA SER A 17 -6.31 -10.44 7.34
C SER A 17 -6.33 -9.04 7.93
N PHE A 18 -7.52 -8.50 8.20
CA PHE A 18 -7.66 -7.17 8.80
C PHE A 18 -8.26 -7.24 10.20
N VAL A 19 -7.69 -6.46 11.11
CA VAL A 19 -8.21 -6.24 12.46
C VAL A 19 -8.27 -4.73 12.70
N THR A 20 -9.26 -4.23 13.43
CA THR A 20 -9.35 -2.81 13.76
C THR A 20 -10.01 -2.61 15.11
N ASP A 21 -9.59 -1.56 15.82
CA ASP A 21 -10.26 -1.05 17.03
C ASP A 21 -11.22 0.13 16.72
N GLY A 22 -11.39 0.47 15.44
CA GLY A 22 -12.18 1.60 14.96
C GLY A 22 -11.37 2.89 14.75
N THR A 23 -10.15 2.97 15.28
CA THR A 23 -9.23 4.11 15.10
C THR A 23 -8.01 3.71 14.26
N ILE A 24 -7.45 2.54 14.53
CA ILE A 24 -6.30 1.97 13.83
C ILE A 24 -6.73 0.68 13.14
N GLN A 25 -6.17 0.42 11.97
CA GLN A 25 -6.29 -0.84 11.27
C GLN A 25 -4.94 -1.56 11.27
N LEU A 26 -4.96 -2.85 11.58
CA LEU A 26 -3.83 -3.76 11.47
C LEU A 26 -4.07 -4.72 10.32
N HIS A 27 -3.11 -4.77 9.39
CA HIS A 27 -3.09 -5.71 8.28
C HIS A 27 -2.09 -6.82 8.65
N LEU A 28 -2.56 -8.06 8.73
CA LEU A 28 -1.74 -9.23 9.04
C LEU A 28 -1.54 -10.05 7.78
N THR A 29 -0.28 -10.26 7.40
CA THR A 29 0.10 -11.02 6.21
C THR A 29 1.34 -11.87 6.51
N PRO A 30 1.45 -13.09 5.94
CA PRO A 30 2.69 -13.84 5.97
C PRO A 30 3.83 -13.03 5.34
N LYS A 31 5.02 -13.12 5.93
CA LYS A 31 6.22 -12.52 5.36
C LYS A 31 6.52 -13.13 3.99
N ASP A 32 6.73 -12.29 2.99
CA ASP A 32 7.11 -12.71 1.63
C ASP A 32 8.24 -11.85 1.05
N ILE A 33 9.46 -12.35 1.19
CA ILE A 33 10.67 -11.67 0.70
C ILE A 33 10.80 -11.72 -0.83
N THR A 34 10.02 -12.57 -1.50
CA THR A 34 10.10 -12.78 -2.95
C THR A 34 9.07 -11.97 -3.74
N ASN A 35 8.24 -11.19 -3.05
CA ASN A 35 7.12 -10.48 -3.67
C ASN A 35 7.53 -9.48 -4.75
N SER A 36 8.64 -8.77 -4.58
CA SER A 36 9.17 -7.85 -5.59
C SER A 36 9.53 -8.55 -6.91
N PHE A 37 9.95 -9.82 -6.89
CA PHE A 37 10.25 -10.55 -8.12
C PHE A 37 8.99 -10.89 -8.93
N ARG A 38 7.85 -11.06 -8.26
CA ARG A 38 6.58 -11.40 -8.91
C ARG A 38 5.79 -10.16 -9.32
N SER A 39 5.76 -9.15 -8.46
CA SER A 39 5.01 -7.91 -8.68
C SER A 39 5.75 -6.91 -9.58
N GLY A 40 7.08 -7.01 -9.69
CA GLY A 40 7.89 -6.04 -10.43
C GLY A 40 8.11 -4.73 -9.67
N HIS A 41 7.56 -4.57 -8.47
CA HIS A 41 7.71 -3.39 -7.65
C HIS A 41 9.00 -3.41 -6.83
N VAL A 42 9.66 -2.24 -6.76
CA VAL A 42 10.96 -2.08 -6.11
C VAL A 42 10.86 -2.11 -4.59
N VAL A 43 9.80 -1.50 -4.03
CA VAL A 43 9.59 -1.46 -2.57
C VAL A 43 8.70 -2.63 -2.18
N ASN A 44 9.19 -3.52 -1.31
CA ASN A 44 8.45 -4.70 -0.84
C ASN A 44 7.79 -4.44 0.52
N PRO A 45 6.45 -4.29 0.59
CA PRO A 45 5.75 -4.10 1.87
C PRO A 45 5.72 -5.35 2.77
N LEU A 46 5.94 -6.54 2.20
CA LEU A 46 5.79 -7.83 2.90
C LEU A 46 7.07 -8.33 3.58
N GLU A 47 8.18 -7.59 3.47
CA GLU A 47 9.48 -8.04 4.01
C GLU A 47 9.57 -7.86 5.53
N ARG A 48 9.16 -6.69 6.03
CA ARG A 48 9.39 -6.24 7.41
C ARG A 48 8.18 -5.54 8.06
N GLY A 49 7.08 -5.39 7.32
CA GLY A 49 5.93 -4.58 7.74
C GLY A 49 6.20 -3.08 7.60
N HIS A 50 5.15 -2.28 7.77
CA HIS A 50 5.19 -0.83 7.54
C HIS A 50 4.06 -0.10 8.27
N ILE A 51 4.19 1.22 8.33
CA ILE A 51 3.11 2.12 8.73
C ILE A 51 2.46 2.67 7.47
N ALA A 52 1.13 2.71 7.46
CA ALA A 52 0.34 3.27 6.38
C ALA A 52 -0.38 4.54 6.82
N TYR A 53 -0.35 5.56 5.98
CA TYR A 53 -1.12 6.78 6.14
C TYR A 53 -2.16 6.90 5.04
N ARG A 54 -3.34 7.39 5.39
CA ARG A 54 -4.38 7.71 4.42
C ARG A 54 -4.24 9.16 3.97
N THR A 55 -4.39 9.40 2.67
CA THR A 55 -4.56 10.72 2.06
C THR A 55 -5.88 10.81 1.31
N ASP A 56 -6.38 12.03 1.14
CA ASP A 56 -7.52 12.34 0.28
C ASP A 56 -7.08 12.78 -1.14
N ASP A 57 -5.78 13.02 -1.33
CA ASP A 57 -5.17 13.42 -2.61
C ASP A 57 -3.78 12.76 -2.75
N ILE A 58 -3.75 11.61 -3.43
CA ILE A 58 -2.55 10.82 -3.69
C ILE A 58 -1.68 11.46 -4.77
N GLU A 59 -2.29 12.12 -5.76
CA GLU A 59 -1.56 12.80 -6.84
C GLU A 59 -0.75 13.98 -6.29
N ALA A 60 -1.36 14.81 -5.44
CA ALA A 60 -0.65 15.88 -4.76
C ALA A 60 0.48 15.36 -3.85
N PHE A 61 0.28 14.21 -3.20
CA PHE A 61 1.31 13.58 -2.38
C PHE A 61 2.47 13.03 -3.23
N MET A 62 2.19 12.37 -4.36
CA MET A 62 3.21 11.93 -5.30
C MET A 62 4.03 13.11 -5.84
N ALA A 63 3.36 14.18 -6.27
CA ALA A 63 4.04 15.41 -6.71
C ALA A 63 4.91 16.03 -5.59
N HIS A 64 4.47 15.93 -4.33
CA HIS A 64 5.29 16.34 -3.19
C HIS A 64 6.56 15.48 -3.04
N LEU A 65 6.47 14.15 -3.20
CA LEU A 65 7.64 13.26 -3.19
C LEU A 65 8.60 13.57 -4.33
N GLU A 66 8.09 13.78 -5.55
CA GLU A 66 8.88 14.13 -6.73
C GLU A 66 9.65 15.45 -6.52
N ASN A 67 8.97 16.48 -6.00
CA ASN A 67 9.59 17.77 -5.67
C ASN A 67 10.67 17.65 -4.59
N CYS A 68 10.54 16.68 -3.70
CA CYS A 68 11.54 16.37 -2.68
C CYS A 68 12.65 15.43 -3.19
N GLY A 69 12.55 14.90 -4.41
CA GLY A 69 13.48 13.90 -4.95
C GLY A 69 13.42 12.55 -4.23
N VAL A 70 12.28 12.21 -3.62
CA VAL A 70 12.09 10.93 -2.92
C VAL A 70 11.51 9.91 -3.89
N PRO A 71 12.24 8.83 -4.23
CA PRO A 71 11.72 7.78 -5.09
C PRO A 71 10.64 6.97 -4.35
N TYR A 72 9.59 6.61 -5.08
CA TYR A 72 8.50 5.77 -4.60
C TYR A 72 8.16 4.69 -5.62
N SER A 73 7.56 3.60 -5.13
CA SER A 73 6.96 2.56 -5.95
C SER A 73 5.46 2.81 -5.98
N ASP A 74 4.94 3.16 -7.15
CA ASP A 74 3.49 3.24 -7.38
C ASP A 74 2.93 1.84 -7.62
N TRP A 75 1.99 1.43 -6.77
CA TRP A 75 1.29 0.15 -6.85
C TRP A 75 -0.13 0.29 -7.41
N GLY A 76 -0.57 1.51 -7.77
CA GLY A 76 -1.93 1.73 -8.26
C GLY A 76 -2.96 1.07 -7.33
N SER A 77 -3.89 0.31 -7.92
CA SER A 77 -4.86 -0.53 -7.19
C SER A 77 -4.53 -2.01 -7.18
N ASP A 78 -3.26 -2.34 -7.38
CA ASP A 78 -2.80 -3.72 -7.49
C ASP A 78 -2.80 -4.43 -6.14
N ALA A 79 -2.55 -3.68 -5.05
CA ALA A 79 -2.47 -4.25 -3.72
C ALA A 79 -3.85 -4.45 -3.06
N VAL A 80 -4.59 -3.37 -2.85
CA VAL A 80 -5.94 -3.39 -2.28
C VAL A 80 -6.88 -2.81 -3.32
N LYS A 81 -7.91 -3.59 -3.70
CA LYS A 81 -8.82 -3.17 -4.75
C LYS A 81 -9.56 -1.90 -4.33
N GLY A 82 -9.61 -0.93 -5.23
CA GLY A 82 -10.26 0.36 -4.99
C GLY A 82 -9.43 1.32 -4.15
N TRP A 83 -8.16 1.02 -3.85
CA TRP A 83 -7.24 1.95 -3.21
C TRP A 83 -6.12 2.28 -4.21
N HIS A 84 -5.65 3.52 -4.25
CA HIS A 84 -4.38 3.85 -4.92
C HIS A 84 -3.29 3.89 -3.85
N GLN A 85 -2.30 3.01 -3.95
CA GLN A 85 -1.25 2.84 -2.95
C GLN A 85 0.13 3.13 -3.54
N ILE A 86 0.94 3.86 -2.78
CA ILE A 86 2.36 4.04 -3.06
C ILE A 86 3.19 3.64 -1.85
N PHE A 87 4.40 3.15 -2.10
CA PHE A 87 5.35 2.77 -1.06
C PHE A 87 6.70 3.43 -1.28
N PHE A 88 7.32 3.94 -0.22
CA PHE A 88 8.63 4.56 -0.28
C PHE A 88 9.42 4.28 1.00
N TYR A 89 10.70 4.63 1.01
CA TYR A 89 11.55 4.48 2.19
C TYR A 89 11.71 5.82 2.90
N ASP A 90 11.66 5.79 4.23
CA ASP A 90 12.17 6.89 5.05
C ASP A 90 13.71 6.93 5.02
N PRO A 91 14.37 7.97 5.60
CA PRO A 91 15.83 8.10 5.57
C PRO A 91 16.62 6.96 6.23
N ILE A 92 15.97 6.11 7.05
CA ILE A 92 16.62 4.97 7.72
C ILE A 92 16.16 3.61 7.15
N GLY A 93 15.36 3.63 6.08
CA GLY A 93 14.96 2.43 5.34
C GLY A 93 13.72 1.72 5.87
N ASN A 94 12.88 2.39 6.67
CA ASN A 94 11.54 1.86 6.96
C ASN A 94 10.66 2.05 5.73
N VAL A 95 9.82 1.05 5.44
CA VAL A 95 8.80 1.17 4.41
C VAL A 95 7.66 2.02 4.96
N ILE A 96 7.24 3.01 4.18
CA ILE A 96 6.07 3.85 4.43
C ILE A 96 5.09 3.65 3.29
N GLU A 97 3.83 3.42 3.63
CA GLU A 97 2.73 3.41 2.67
C GLU A 97 1.94 4.72 2.79
N VAL A 98 1.55 5.27 1.65
CA VAL A 98 0.46 6.26 1.57
C VAL A 98 -0.57 5.74 0.60
N HIS A 99 -1.84 5.81 1.00
CA HIS A 99 -2.94 5.37 0.15
C HIS A 99 -4.12 6.32 0.14
N GLN A 100 -4.86 6.30 -0.96
CA GLN A 100 -6.15 6.94 -1.11
C GLN A 100 -7.22 5.90 -1.44
N VAL A 101 -8.37 6.00 -0.78
CA VAL A 101 -9.55 5.21 -1.14
C VAL A 101 -10.16 5.85 -2.39
N LEU A 102 -10.22 5.10 -3.48
CA LEU A 102 -10.88 5.53 -4.71
C LEU A 102 -12.40 5.43 -4.53
N PRO A 103 -13.18 6.28 -5.22
CA PRO A 103 -14.62 6.13 -5.28
C PRO A 103 -14.97 4.73 -5.81
N ASP A 104 -15.98 4.07 -5.23
CA ASP A 104 -16.50 2.84 -5.83
C ASP A 104 -16.89 3.11 -7.28
N ASP A 105 -16.40 2.29 -8.21
CA ASP A 105 -16.92 2.22 -9.57
C ASP A 105 -18.40 1.83 -9.48
N LYS A 106 -19.30 2.82 -9.47
CA LYS A 106 -20.72 2.60 -9.72
C LYS A 106 -20.88 2.31 -11.22
N ASN A 107 -20.53 1.10 -11.64
CA ASN A 107 -20.96 0.51 -12.90
C ASN A 107 -21.70 -0.79 -12.63
#